data_AF-A0A4R5AVZ2-F1
#
_entry.id   AF-A0A4R5AVZ2-F1
#
_cell.length_a   1.000
_cell.length_b   1.000
_cell.length_c   1.000
_cell.angle_alpha   90.00
_cell.angle_beta   90.00
_cell.angle_gamma   90.00
#
_symmetry.space_group_name_H-M   'P 1'
#
loop_
_entity.id
_entity.type
_entity.pdbx_description
1 polymer ?
#
loop_
_entity_poly.entity_id
_entity_poly.type
_entity_poly.pdbx_seq_one_letter_code
_entity_poly.pdbx_strand_id
1 'polypeptide(L)'
;MRTSHIARALAAVCLAGSGVVGLASAPAYAATPCRVINFDRYECHNTYNAPIYQLSWVNGDYQVIRVNARMLTTTSWFSCRIDDGPYVGGPHPNRWLWTQGDVREPGSTTSYGYMKDTSISSETNSVRTC
;
A
#
# COMPACT_ATOMS: atom_id res chain seq x y z
N MET A 1 7.54 -58.04 -57.80
CA MET A 1 8.80 -57.31 -57.55
C MET A 1 8.64 -56.46 -56.29
N ARG A 2 9.61 -56.59 -55.38
CA ARG A 2 10.10 -55.64 -54.34
C ARG A 2 9.13 -55.06 -53.29
N THR A 3 9.35 -55.56 -52.06
CA THR A 3 9.16 -54.96 -50.73
C THR A 3 9.99 -53.69 -50.49
N SER A 4 9.65 -52.97 -49.40
CA SER A 4 10.47 -52.07 -48.53
C SER A 4 9.92 -50.64 -48.42
N HIS A 5 9.89 -49.92 -47.29
CA HIS A 5 10.20 -50.12 -45.86
C HIS A 5 9.43 -49.06 -45.04
N ILE A 6 9.19 -49.33 -43.76
CA ILE A 6 8.69 -48.41 -42.73
C ILE A 6 9.78 -47.37 -42.38
N ALA A 7 9.42 -46.10 -42.14
CA ALA A 7 10.27 -45.14 -41.43
C ALA A 7 9.44 -44.19 -40.54
N ARG A 8 9.78 -44.15 -39.25
CA ARG A 8 9.39 -43.12 -38.27
C ARG A 8 10.41 -41.98 -38.32
N ALA A 9 9.98 -40.72 -38.19
CA ALA A 9 10.79 -39.66 -37.57
C ALA A 9 9.94 -38.45 -37.18
N LEU A 10 10.20 -37.94 -35.97
CA LEU A 10 9.65 -36.74 -35.35
C LEU A 10 10.08 -35.45 -36.09
N ALA A 11 9.25 -34.41 -36.02
CA ALA A 11 9.72 -33.03 -35.87
C ALA A 11 8.64 -32.17 -35.20
N ALA A 12 8.85 -31.88 -33.91
CA ALA A 12 8.14 -30.84 -33.18
C ALA A 12 8.84 -29.50 -33.43
N VAL A 13 8.11 -28.52 -33.95
CA VAL A 13 8.49 -27.09 -33.93
C VAL A 13 7.20 -26.30 -33.71
N CYS A 14 6.85 -26.03 -32.45
CA CYS A 14 5.91 -24.97 -32.13
C CYS A 14 6.73 -23.77 -31.68
N LEU A 15 6.72 -22.71 -32.49
CA LEU A 15 7.45 -21.47 -32.23
C LEU A 15 7.02 -20.86 -30.90
N ALA A 16 8.01 -20.56 -30.05
CA ALA A 16 7.86 -19.69 -28.91
C ALA A 16 7.62 -18.24 -29.41
N GLY A 17 6.35 -17.86 -29.52
CA GLY A 17 5.95 -16.47 -29.69
C GLY A 17 6.01 -15.75 -28.35
N SER A 18 7.16 -15.16 -28.02
CA SER A 18 7.31 -14.24 -26.90
C SER A 18 6.60 -12.92 -27.22
N GLY A 19 5.27 -12.91 -27.15
CA GLY A 19 4.47 -11.70 -27.18
C GLY A 19 4.60 -10.99 -25.84
N VAL A 20 5.42 -9.94 -25.77
CA VAL A 20 5.38 -8.99 -24.67
C VAL A 20 4.02 -8.29 -24.77
N VAL A 21 3.05 -8.76 -23.97
CA VAL A 21 1.80 -8.02 -23.76
C VAL A 21 2.21 -6.76 -23.01
N GLY A 22 2.35 -5.65 -23.73
CA GLY A 22 2.42 -4.33 -23.13
C GLY A 22 1.13 -4.10 -22.36
N LEU A 23 1.15 -4.36 -21.05
CA LEU A 23 0.10 -3.92 -20.16
C LEU A 23 0.08 -2.40 -20.26
N ALA A 24 -0.90 -1.85 -20.97
CA ALA A 24 -1.16 -0.43 -20.97
C ALA A 24 -1.29 0.00 -19.50
N SER A 25 -0.33 0.80 -19.02
CA SER A 25 -0.45 1.39 -17.69
C SER A 25 -1.69 2.28 -17.72
N ALA A 26 -2.71 1.90 -16.96
CA ALA A 26 -3.89 2.73 -16.79
C ALA A 26 -3.45 4.15 -16.38
N PRO A 27 -4.13 5.21 -16.86
CA PRO A 27 -3.79 6.56 -16.47
C PRO A 27 -3.86 6.67 -14.94
N ALA A 28 -2.79 7.16 -14.32
CA ALA A 28 -2.78 7.44 -12.89
C ALA A 28 -3.76 8.59 -12.64
N TYR A 29 -4.91 8.27 -12.07
CA TYR A 29 -5.83 9.30 -11.59
C TYR A 29 -5.13 10.06 -10.46
N ALA A 30 -5.10 11.39 -10.57
CA ALA A 30 -4.65 12.23 -9.47
C ALA A 30 -5.57 11.99 -8.27
N ALA A 31 -5.00 11.54 -7.17
CA ALA A 31 -5.75 11.34 -5.94
C ALA A 31 -6.31 12.68 -5.43
N THR A 32 -7.54 12.67 -4.93
CA THR A 32 -8.15 13.87 -4.33
C THR A 32 -7.43 14.19 -3.02
N PRO A 33 -7.02 15.44 -2.77
CA PRO A 33 -6.34 15.81 -1.53
C PRO A 33 -7.23 15.58 -0.30
N CYS A 34 -6.60 15.25 0.83
CA CYS A 34 -7.32 15.21 2.10
C CYS A 34 -7.95 16.57 2.41
N ARG A 35 -9.21 16.56 2.83
CA ARG A 35 -9.99 17.75 3.15
C ARG A 35 -9.68 18.22 4.56
N VAL A 36 -9.32 19.48 4.72
CA VAL A 36 -9.10 20.08 6.04
C VAL A 36 -10.44 20.15 6.79
N ILE A 37 -10.54 19.49 7.94
CA ILE A 37 -11.68 19.66 8.86
C ILE A 37 -11.40 20.84 9.79
N ASN A 38 -10.20 20.87 10.38
CA ASN A 38 -9.69 21.92 11.25
C ASN A 38 -8.15 21.92 11.22
N PHE A 39 -7.49 22.69 12.10
CA PHE A 39 -6.03 22.82 12.09
C PHE A 39 -5.26 21.50 12.26
N ASP A 40 -5.80 20.54 13.01
CA ASP A 40 -5.14 19.30 13.41
C ASP A 40 -5.87 18.03 12.95
N ARG A 41 -6.83 18.15 12.02
CA ARG A 41 -7.59 17.03 11.46
C ARG A 41 -7.88 17.22 9.98
N TYR A 42 -7.51 16.22 9.22
CA TYR A 42 -7.66 16.11 7.78
C TYR A 42 -8.47 14.87 7.47
N GLU A 43 -9.59 15.03 6.78
CA GLU A 43 -10.44 13.93 6.29
C GLU A 43 -9.84 13.34 5.01
N CYS A 44 -9.51 12.06 5.03
CA CYS A 44 -8.94 11.34 3.90
C CYS A 44 -9.75 10.07 3.62
N HIS A 45 -9.82 9.66 2.36
CA HIS A 45 -10.27 8.32 2.02
C HIS A 45 -9.15 7.30 2.26
N ASN A 46 -9.50 6.17 2.86
CA ASN A 46 -8.56 5.13 3.23
C ASN A 46 -9.12 3.73 2.96
N THR A 47 -8.23 2.75 3.00
CA THR A 47 -8.57 1.35 2.84
C THR A 47 -9.33 0.85 4.08
N TYR A 48 -10.46 0.19 3.85
CA TYR A 48 -11.20 -0.49 4.92
C TYR A 48 -10.37 -1.60 5.55
N ASN A 49 -10.49 -1.76 6.87
CA ASN A 49 -9.75 -2.71 7.69
C ASN A 49 -8.22 -2.53 7.65
N ALA A 50 -7.75 -1.32 7.34
CA ALA A 50 -6.34 -0.99 7.29
C ALA A 50 -5.72 -1.01 8.71
N PRO A 51 -4.54 -1.62 8.87
CA PRO A 51 -3.83 -1.64 10.14
C PRO A 51 -3.27 -0.26 10.50
N ILE A 52 -3.34 0.06 11.79
CA ILE A 52 -2.75 1.25 12.40
C ILE A 52 -1.64 0.77 13.32
N TYR A 53 -0.43 1.25 13.08
CA TYR A 53 0.78 0.72 13.66
C TYR A 53 1.31 1.59 14.78
N GLN A 54 1.93 0.96 15.78
CA GLN A 54 2.84 1.65 16.67
C GLN A 54 4.21 1.75 16.00
N LEU A 55 4.70 2.98 15.87
CA LEU A 55 6.08 3.24 15.51
C LEU A 55 6.87 3.64 16.76
N SER A 56 8.14 3.27 16.82
CA SER A 56 9.07 3.73 17.84
C SER A 56 10.38 4.14 17.19
N TRP A 57 10.99 5.20 17.71
CA TRP A 57 12.33 5.60 17.34
C TRP A 57 13.35 4.68 18.01
N VAL A 58 14.12 3.93 17.23
CA VAL A 58 15.11 2.97 17.71
C VAL A 58 16.36 3.10 16.85
N ASN A 59 17.52 3.32 17.49
CA ASN A 59 18.83 3.43 16.81
C ASN A 59 18.91 4.47 15.67
N GLY A 60 18.12 5.54 15.76
CA GLY A 60 18.16 6.62 14.76
C GLY A 60 17.12 6.53 13.65
N ASP A 61 16.24 5.52 13.67
CA ASP A 61 15.16 5.37 12.69
C ASP A 61 13.83 4.97 13.35
N TYR A 62 12.71 5.27 12.69
CA TYR A 62 11.41 4.73 13.07
C TYR A 62 11.30 3.25 12.67
N GLN A 63 10.80 2.43 13.60
CA GLN A 63 10.55 1.00 13.39
C GLN A 63 9.10 0.65 13.74
N VAL A 64 8.51 -0.29 12.98
CA VAL A 64 7.19 -0.84 13.32
C VAL A 64 7.33 -1.78 14.51
N ILE A 65 6.65 -1.47 15.61
CA ILE A 65 6.67 -2.30 16.82
C ILE A 65 5.56 -3.34 16.79
N ARG A 66 4.33 -2.91 16.49
CA ARG A 66 3.15 -3.78 16.38
C ARG A 66 1.99 -3.06 15.70
N VAL A 67 0.89 -3.77 15.50
CA VAL A 67 -0.40 -3.16 15.18
C VAL A 67 -1.09 -2.74 16.48
N ASN A 68 -1.58 -1.50 16.53
CA ASN A 68 -2.33 -0.95 17.65
C ASN A 68 -3.84 -1.08 17.49
N ALA A 69 -4.32 -0.90 16.26
CA ALA A 69 -5.73 -0.88 15.93
C ALA A 69 -5.95 -1.17 14.45
N ARG A 70 -7.21 -1.26 14.07
CA ARG A 70 -7.65 -1.30 12.68
C ARG A 70 -8.66 -0.20 12.43
N MET A 71 -8.61 0.33 11.21
CA MET A 71 -9.57 1.29 10.71
C MET A 71 -10.69 0.54 9.99
N LEU A 72 -11.90 0.56 10.51
CA LEU A 72 -13.10 -0.07 9.93
C LEU A 72 -13.96 0.95 9.15
N THR A 73 -13.40 2.10 8.83
CA THR A 73 -14.00 3.14 8.00
C THR A 73 -13.21 3.31 6.71
N THR A 74 -13.87 3.76 5.64
CA THR A 74 -13.24 4.08 4.34
C THR A 74 -12.96 5.58 4.19
N THR A 75 -13.36 6.37 5.17
CA THR A 75 -13.07 7.80 5.29
C THR A 75 -12.82 8.09 6.76
N SER A 76 -11.64 8.62 7.07
CA SER A 76 -11.18 8.82 8.44
C SER A 76 -10.42 10.13 8.56
N TRP A 77 -10.30 10.62 9.79
CA TRP A 77 -9.48 11.80 10.07
C TRP A 77 -8.03 11.40 10.40
N PHE A 78 -7.08 12.21 9.96
CA PHE A 78 -5.65 12.08 10.24
C PHE A 78 -5.14 13.40 10.79
N SER A 79 -4.19 13.38 11.72
CA SER A 79 -3.76 14.61 12.41
C SER A 79 -2.54 15.27 11.79
N CYS A 80 -1.53 14.46 11.51
CA CYS A 80 -0.28 14.89 10.91
C CYS A 80 0.38 13.70 10.21
N ARG A 81 1.37 13.99 9.36
CA ARG A 81 2.20 13.01 8.69
C ARG A 81 3.64 13.07 9.19
N ILE A 82 4.31 11.93 9.16
CA ILE A 82 5.77 11.85 9.17
C ILE A 82 6.24 11.37 7.80
N ASP A 83 7.40 11.83 7.36
CA ASP A 83 7.97 11.54 6.03
C ASP A 83 9.25 10.67 6.12
N ASP A 84 9.66 10.29 7.34
CA ASP A 84 10.86 9.55 7.70
C ASP A 84 10.55 8.21 8.41
N GLY A 85 9.36 7.67 8.20
CA GLY A 85 8.95 6.38 8.75
C GLY A 85 9.57 5.17 8.03
N PRO A 86 9.27 3.94 8.48
CA PRO A 86 9.68 2.73 7.76
C PRO A 86 9.18 2.71 6.32
N TYR A 87 9.90 2.04 5.41
CA TYR A 87 9.50 1.98 3.99
C TYR A 87 8.16 1.26 3.78
N VAL A 88 7.28 1.86 2.98
CA VAL A 88 5.93 1.37 2.63
C VAL A 88 5.65 1.36 1.13
N GLY A 89 6.54 1.95 0.31
CA GLY A 89 6.37 2.07 -1.14
C GLY A 89 5.41 3.18 -1.57
N GLY A 90 5.02 3.16 -2.84
CA GLY A 90 4.16 4.20 -3.42
C GLY A 90 4.88 5.54 -3.67
N PRO A 91 4.13 6.61 -4.00
CA PRO A 91 4.68 7.94 -4.28
C PRO A 91 5.35 8.62 -3.08
N HIS A 92 4.98 8.22 -1.86
CA HIS A 92 5.56 8.69 -0.61
C HIS A 92 6.15 7.49 0.18
N PRO A 93 7.37 7.04 -0.18
CA PRO A 93 7.84 5.72 0.20
C PRO A 93 8.04 5.50 1.69
N ASN A 94 8.17 6.58 2.47
CA ASN A 94 8.41 6.55 3.91
C ASN A 94 7.34 7.32 4.70
N ARG A 95 6.19 7.62 4.08
CA ARG A 95 5.16 8.46 4.70
C ARG A 95 4.16 7.65 5.51
N TRP A 96 3.85 8.17 6.69
CA TRP A 96 2.87 7.61 7.61
C TRP A 96 2.03 8.70 8.24
N LEU A 97 0.75 8.44 8.47
CA LEU A 97 -0.19 9.42 9.00
C LEU A 97 -0.74 9.00 10.35
N TRP A 98 -0.64 9.89 11.33
CA TRP A 98 -1.15 9.65 12.68
C TRP A 98 -2.68 9.73 12.71
N THR A 99 -3.31 8.74 13.32
CA THR A 99 -4.77 8.66 13.45
C THR A 99 -5.16 7.81 14.66
N GLN A 100 -6.47 7.73 14.91
CA GLN A 100 -7.09 6.83 15.87
C GLN A 100 -7.85 5.74 15.12
N GLY A 101 -7.62 4.49 15.48
CA GLY A 101 -8.38 3.37 14.93
C GLY A 101 -9.74 3.19 15.59
N ASP A 102 -10.64 2.59 14.82
CA ASP A 102 -12.01 2.28 15.22
C ASP A 102 -12.05 1.13 16.23
N VAL A 103 -11.16 0.14 16.08
CA VAL A 103 -11.08 -1.02 16.96
C VAL A 103 -9.64 -1.26 17.38
N ARG A 104 -9.40 -1.35 18.69
CA ARG A 104 -8.10 -1.71 19.26
C ARG A 104 -7.80 -3.19 19.03
N GLU A 105 -6.61 -3.49 18.53
CA GLU A 105 -6.17 -4.87 18.36
C GLU A 105 -5.99 -5.58 19.72
N PRO A 106 -6.27 -6.88 19.81
CA PRO A 106 -5.96 -7.67 21.00
C PRO A 106 -4.50 -7.51 21.41
N GLY A 107 -4.25 -7.28 22.70
CA GLY A 107 -2.89 -7.07 23.23
C GLY A 107 -2.28 -5.69 22.95
N SER A 108 -2.94 -4.80 22.20
CA SER A 108 -2.53 -3.39 22.15
C SER A 108 -2.80 -2.68 23.48
N THR A 109 -2.40 -1.43 23.69
CA THR A 109 -2.77 -0.60 24.87
C THR A 109 -3.51 0.67 24.48
N THR A 110 -3.51 1.02 23.20
CA THR A 110 -4.12 2.24 22.64
C THR A 110 -4.71 1.92 21.27
N SER A 111 -5.70 2.69 20.80
CA SER A 111 -6.16 2.61 19.41
C SER A 111 -5.45 3.60 18.48
N TYR A 112 -4.59 4.46 19.01
CA TYR A 112 -3.86 5.45 18.23
C TYR A 112 -2.60 4.88 17.61
N GLY A 113 -2.20 5.41 16.46
CA GLY A 113 -0.98 5.02 15.79
C GLY A 113 -0.88 5.62 14.40
N TYR A 114 -0.03 5.02 13.58
CA TYR A 114 0.28 5.47 12.24
C TYR A 114 -0.31 4.52 11.20
N MET A 115 -1.05 5.05 10.24
CA MET A 115 -1.43 4.33 9.02
C MET A 115 -0.40 4.62 7.94
N LYS A 116 -0.09 3.62 7.12
CA LYS A 116 0.77 3.78 5.94
C LYS A 116 0.10 4.68 4.92
N ASP A 117 0.86 5.55 4.27
CA ASP A 117 0.36 6.35 3.14
C ASP A 117 -0.26 5.47 2.03
N THR A 118 0.34 4.31 1.76
CA THR A 118 -0.18 3.34 0.78
C THR A 118 -1.51 2.68 1.16
N SER A 119 -2.02 2.92 2.37
CA SER A 119 -3.37 2.52 2.79
C SER A 119 -4.37 3.68 2.75
N ILE A 120 -3.96 4.84 2.23
CA ILE A 120 -4.76 6.05 2.07
C ILE A 120 -4.86 6.33 0.57
N SER A 121 -6.09 6.45 0.06
CA SER A 121 -6.34 6.67 -1.37
C SER A 121 -6.42 8.15 -1.73
N SER A 122 -6.65 9.02 -0.74
CA SER A 122 -6.51 10.48 -0.90
C SER A 122 -5.03 10.88 -1.01
N GLU A 123 -4.78 11.99 -1.70
CA GLU A 123 -3.46 12.63 -1.73
C GLU A 123 -3.16 13.26 -0.36
N THR A 124 -1.96 13.02 0.18
CA THR A 124 -1.61 13.32 1.58
C THR A 124 -0.64 14.49 1.75
N ASN A 125 -0.18 15.16 0.69
CA ASN A 125 0.67 16.34 0.77
C ASN A 125 -0.03 17.54 1.44
N SER A 126 -1.36 17.55 1.52
CA SER A 126 -2.12 18.56 2.27
C SER A 126 -2.06 18.38 3.79
N VAL A 127 -1.77 17.16 4.29
CA VAL A 127 -1.73 16.86 5.73
C VAL A 127 -0.46 17.44 6.35
N ARG A 128 -0.55 18.29 7.37
CA ARG A 128 0.65 18.90 7.99
C ARG A 128 1.65 17.87 8.51
N THR A 129 2.92 18.25 8.59
CA THR A 129 3.95 17.42 9.26
C THR A 129 3.73 17.39 10.77
N CYS A 130 4.04 16.25 11.38
CA CYS A 130 4.35 16.16 12.80
C CYS A 130 5.75 16.77 13.02
#